data_AF-A0A9Q0IG28-F1
#
_entry.id   AF-A0A9Q0IG28-F1
#
_cell.length_a   1.000
_cell.length_b   1.000
_cell.length_c   1.000
_cell.angle_alpha   90.00
_cell.angle_beta   90.00
_cell.angle_gamma   90.00
#
_symmetry.space_group_name_H-M   'P 1'
#
loop_
_entity.id
_entity.type
_entity.pdbx_description
1 polymer ?
#
loop_
_entity_poly.entity_id
_entity_poly.type
_entity_poly.pdbx_seq_one_letter_code
_entity_poly.pdbx_strand_id
1 'polypeptide(L)'
;MEAASACYEELVLKVGEIQDLLVQFDKANEDKPTFTFWRQYMDLVSILLAFTRALRCGDWNLYMSAFKSMMPWFAAYDHTHYTRWGAVFIADMEQLAQTAPEVYQGFLDGDFVAKETKHSFNEVPFDLRLEHINKTGKVAGGLIGITRNDPARNRWSITYNERASLAEDTRSLFGLTHDDDDDEETHKDCLQSRIKRDNHDVIQLVDQFQRYVFQQEHMYDLVSLTTGDVASEEILNDLTHAAESGKKTITELVKNRLGTTNTDFHASDWLSSIDLKDACLHIPNQWPSAG
;
A
#
# COMPACT_ATOMS: atom_id res chain seq x y z
N MET A 1 -25.88 23.14 -6.21
CA MET A 1 -26.12 21.71 -5.93
C MET A 1 -26.42 20.94 -7.22
N GLU A 2 -27.38 21.37 -8.05
CA GLU A 2 -27.65 20.74 -9.38
C GLU A 2 -26.46 20.76 -10.35
N ALA A 3 -25.70 21.87 -10.44
CA ALA A 3 -24.54 21.95 -11.34
C ALA A 3 -23.38 21.01 -10.94
N ALA A 4 -23.20 20.75 -9.64
CA ALA A 4 -22.20 19.80 -9.14
C ALA A 4 -22.63 18.34 -9.40
N SER A 5 -23.93 18.05 -9.32
CA SER A 5 -24.50 16.73 -9.69
C SER A 5 -24.34 16.44 -11.18
N ALA A 6 -24.63 17.41 -12.04
CA ALA A 6 -24.46 17.26 -13.49
C ALA A 6 -22.99 17.06 -13.90
N CYS A 7 -22.06 17.80 -13.27
CA CYS A 7 -20.62 17.61 -13.48
C CYS A 7 -20.13 16.24 -13.01
N TYR A 8 -20.69 15.73 -11.91
CA TYR A 8 -20.38 14.40 -11.41
C TYR A 8 -20.90 13.30 -12.33
N GLU A 9 -22.14 13.40 -12.81
CA GLU A 9 -22.73 12.45 -13.77
C GLU A 9 -21.93 12.39 -15.08
N GLU A 10 -21.54 13.54 -15.63
CA GLU A 10 -20.68 13.61 -16.81
C GLU A 10 -19.31 12.95 -16.58
N LEU A 11 -18.72 13.16 -15.40
CA LEU A 11 -17.46 12.52 -15.02
C LEU A 11 -17.61 11.01 -14.93
N VAL A 12 -18.68 10.50 -14.30
CA VAL A 12 -18.95 9.06 -14.19
C VAL A 12 -19.07 8.43 -15.57
N LEU A 13 -19.79 9.07 -16.50
CA LEU A 13 -19.92 8.58 -17.87
C LEU A 13 -18.56 8.53 -18.59
N LYS A 14 -17.78 9.60 -18.51
CA LYS A 14 -16.43 9.65 -19.11
C LYS A 14 -15.49 8.59 -18.52
N VAL A 15 -15.55 8.36 -17.21
CA VAL A 15 -14.76 7.31 -16.56
C VAL A 15 -15.20 5.93 -17.05
N GLY A 16 -16.50 5.69 -17.21
CA GLY A 16 -17.03 4.46 -17.78
C GLY A 16 -16.55 4.21 -19.21
N GLU A 17 -16.60 5.23 -20.07
CA GLU A 17 -16.09 5.15 -21.45
C GLU A 17 -14.59 4.84 -21.49
N ILE A 18 -13.79 5.48 -20.62
CA ILE A 18 -12.36 5.20 -20.50
C ILE A 18 -12.13 3.75 -20.07
N GLN A 19 -12.95 3.24 -19.15
CA GLN A 19 -12.83 1.87 -18.67
C GLN A 19 -13.13 0.85 -19.77
N ASP A 20 -14.15 1.10 -20.59
CA ASP A 20 -14.45 0.27 -21.76
C ASP A 20 -13.32 0.29 -22.80
N LEU A 21 -12.73 1.47 -23.04
CA LEU A 21 -11.57 1.61 -23.92
C LEU A 21 -10.34 0.87 -23.39
N LEU A 22 -10.09 0.92 -22.09
CA LEU A 22 -9.01 0.17 -21.45
C LEU A 22 -9.22 -1.35 -21.60
N VAL A 23 -10.43 -1.85 -21.40
CA VAL A 23 -10.75 -3.27 -21.59
C VAL A 23 -10.52 -3.70 -23.05
N GLN A 24 -10.91 -2.88 -24.02
CA GLN A 24 -10.65 -3.15 -25.44
C GLN A 24 -9.16 -3.14 -25.76
N PHE A 25 -8.42 -2.19 -25.18
CA PHE A 25 -6.97 -2.08 -25.34
C PHE A 25 -6.24 -3.28 -24.72
N ASP A 26 -6.64 -3.71 -23.53
CA ASP A 26 -6.07 -4.88 -22.86
C ASP A 26 -6.26 -6.14 -23.70
N LYS A 27 -7.48 -6.36 -24.20
CA LYS A 27 -7.80 -7.49 -25.07
C LYS A 27 -7.03 -7.47 -26.39
N ALA A 28 -6.80 -6.29 -26.96
CA ALA A 28 -6.06 -6.15 -28.22
C ALA A 28 -4.55 -6.41 -28.08
N ASN A 29 -4.02 -6.52 -26.85
CA ASN A 29 -2.61 -6.69 -26.57
C ASN A 29 -2.30 -7.88 -25.65
N GLU A 30 -3.29 -8.71 -25.31
CA GLU A 30 -3.15 -9.84 -24.37
C GLU A 30 -2.16 -10.92 -24.85
N ASP A 31 -1.91 -10.98 -26.17
CA ASP A 31 -0.96 -11.87 -26.82
C ASP A 31 0.50 -11.39 -26.73
N LYS A 32 0.73 -10.15 -26.30
CA LYS A 32 2.07 -9.53 -26.20
C LYS A 32 2.61 -9.70 -24.79
N PRO A 33 3.68 -10.50 -24.56
CA PRO A 33 4.13 -10.79 -23.19
C PRO A 33 4.63 -9.57 -22.42
N THR A 34 5.30 -8.63 -23.10
CA THR A 34 5.71 -7.35 -22.51
C THR A 34 4.51 -6.55 -22.01
N PHE A 35 3.42 -6.52 -22.79
CA PHE A 35 2.20 -5.84 -22.37
C PHE A 35 1.59 -6.50 -21.14
N THR A 36 1.44 -7.83 -21.17
CA THR A 36 0.86 -8.61 -20.07
C THR A 36 1.64 -8.44 -18.76
N PHE A 37 2.97 -8.46 -18.82
CA PHE A 37 3.83 -8.20 -17.66
C PHE A 37 3.60 -6.80 -17.07
N TRP A 38 3.66 -5.75 -17.89
CA TRP A 38 3.46 -4.38 -17.42
C TRP A 38 2.03 -4.11 -16.95
N ARG A 39 1.01 -4.74 -17.56
CA ARG A 39 -0.36 -4.66 -17.06
C ARG A 39 -0.50 -5.25 -15.67
N GLN A 40 0.11 -6.40 -15.41
CA GLN A 40 0.14 -7.00 -14.07
C GLN A 40 0.81 -6.10 -13.05
N TYR A 41 1.93 -5.46 -13.41
CA TYR A 41 2.57 -4.47 -12.54
C TYR A 41 1.64 -3.28 -12.24
N MET A 42 0.92 -2.78 -13.24
CA MET A 42 -0.04 -1.69 -13.05
C MET A 42 -1.24 -2.12 -12.19
N ASP A 43 -1.67 -3.37 -12.26
CA ASP A 43 -2.69 -3.93 -11.36
C ASP A 43 -2.18 -3.97 -9.92
N LEU A 44 -0.94 -4.41 -9.69
CA LEU A 44 -0.26 -4.36 -8.39
C LEU A 44 -0.24 -2.95 -7.80
N VAL A 45 0.17 -1.95 -8.59
CA VAL A 45 0.17 -0.54 -8.17
C VAL A 45 -1.25 -0.07 -7.85
N SER A 46 -2.25 -0.46 -8.65
CA SER A 46 -3.65 -0.10 -8.40
C SER A 46 -4.17 -0.69 -7.08
N ILE A 47 -3.83 -1.94 -6.77
CA ILE A 47 -4.16 -2.58 -5.49
C ILE A 47 -3.48 -1.83 -4.32
N LEU A 48 -2.21 -1.45 -4.47
CA LEU A 48 -1.48 -0.69 -3.45
C LEU A 48 -2.11 0.69 -3.20
N LEU A 49 -2.50 1.39 -4.26
CA LEU A 49 -3.20 2.68 -4.17
C LEU A 49 -4.58 2.52 -3.52
N ALA A 50 -5.32 1.47 -3.84
CA ALA A 50 -6.61 1.17 -3.21
C ALA A 50 -6.46 0.89 -1.71
N PHE A 51 -5.45 0.09 -1.33
CA PHE A 51 -5.13 -0.19 0.08
C PHE A 51 -4.70 1.08 0.83
N THR A 52 -3.86 1.92 0.20
CA THR A 52 -3.46 3.20 0.76
C THR A 52 -4.67 4.10 0.95
N ARG A 53 -5.54 4.24 -0.05
CA ARG A 53 -6.79 5.00 0.05
C ARG A 53 -7.67 4.48 1.18
N ALA A 54 -7.80 3.16 1.33
CA ALA A 54 -8.60 2.56 2.38
C ALA A 54 -8.13 2.98 3.77
N LEU A 55 -6.81 2.90 4.02
CA LEU A 55 -6.21 3.37 5.28
C LEU A 55 -6.39 4.88 5.47
N ARG A 56 -6.08 5.66 4.43
CA ARG A 56 -6.15 7.12 4.46
C ARG A 56 -7.58 7.65 4.56
N CYS A 57 -8.61 6.84 4.39
CA CYS A 57 -10.02 7.25 4.52
C CYS A 57 -10.78 6.48 5.62
N GLY A 58 -10.14 5.55 6.31
CA GLY A 58 -10.83 4.65 7.26
C GLY A 58 -11.89 3.76 6.59
N ASP A 59 -11.70 3.36 5.33
CA ASP A 59 -12.66 2.50 4.62
C ASP A 59 -12.31 1.01 4.82
N TRP A 60 -12.99 0.37 5.78
CA TRP A 60 -12.75 -1.02 6.15
C TRP A 60 -13.03 -2.01 5.01
N ASN A 61 -14.08 -1.78 4.24
CA ASN A 61 -14.47 -2.69 3.16
C ASN A 61 -13.47 -2.65 2.01
N LEU A 62 -13.02 -1.45 1.64
CA LEU A 62 -11.96 -1.30 0.66
C LEU A 62 -10.64 -1.86 1.17
N TYR A 63 -10.33 -1.69 2.47
CA TYR A 63 -9.14 -2.26 3.09
C TYR A 63 -9.12 -3.78 2.95
N MET A 64 -10.21 -4.46 3.34
CA MET A 64 -10.34 -5.91 3.22
C MET A 64 -10.30 -6.38 1.77
N SER A 65 -10.97 -5.67 0.85
CA SER A 65 -10.95 -5.98 -0.58
C SER A 65 -9.55 -5.88 -1.18
N ALA A 66 -8.84 -4.78 -0.89
CA ALA A 66 -7.49 -4.54 -1.38
C ALA A 66 -6.49 -5.54 -0.76
N PHE A 67 -6.57 -5.80 0.54
CA PHE A 67 -5.70 -6.77 1.22
C PHE A 67 -5.89 -8.19 0.66
N LYS A 68 -7.14 -8.64 0.46
CA LYS A 68 -7.42 -9.92 -0.24
C LYS A 68 -6.82 -9.95 -1.65
N SER A 69 -6.87 -8.84 -2.37
CA SER A 69 -6.30 -8.72 -3.72
C SER A 69 -4.77 -8.74 -3.74
N MET A 70 -4.11 -8.34 -2.64
CA MET A 70 -2.65 -8.47 -2.48
C MET A 70 -2.22 -9.91 -2.24
N MET A 71 -3.08 -10.75 -1.64
CA MET A 71 -2.69 -12.10 -1.22
C MET A 71 -2.03 -12.93 -2.32
N PRO A 72 -2.59 -13.06 -3.54
CA PRO A 72 -1.95 -13.82 -4.63
C PRO A 72 -0.52 -13.39 -4.89
N TRP A 73 -0.24 -12.09 -4.82
CA TRP A 73 1.09 -11.55 -5.07
C TRP A 73 2.06 -11.83 -3.93
N PHE A 74 1.59 -11.84 -2.68
CA PHE A 74 2.40 -12.33 -1.56
C PHE A 74 2.80 -13.79 -1.75
N ALA A 75 1.90 -14.61 -2.26
CA ALA A 75 2.21 -16.01 -2.54
C ALA A 75 3.15 -16.18 -3.74
N ALA A 76 2.93 -15.42 -4.81
CA ALA A 76 3.71 -15.49 -6.04
C ALA A 76 5.17 -15.03 -5.86
N TYR A 77 5.42 -14.07 -4.97
CA TYR A 77 6.76 -13.52 -4.70
C TYR A 77 7.35 -13.98 -3.37
N ASP A 78 6.98 -15.18 -2.91
CA ASP A 78 7.56 -15.84 -1.73
C ASP A 78 7.51 -15.01 -0.42
N HIS A 79 6.52 -14.15 -0.27
CA HIS A 79 6.22 -13.48 1.00
C HIS A 79 5.48 -14.42 1.96
N THR A 80 6.04 -15.61 2.21
CA THR A 80 5.42 -16.74 2.91
C THR A 80 4.81 -16.37 4.25
N HIS A 81 5.49 -15.51 5.03
CA HIS A 81 4.96 -15.04 6.31
C HIS A 81 3.71 -14.19 6.14
N TYR A 82 3.69 -13.28 5.16
CA TYR A 82 2.52 -12.45 4.85
C TYR A 82 1.40 -13.28 4.27
N THR A 83 1.69 -14.23 3.37
CA THR A 83 0.69 -15.15 2.81
C THR A 83 0.04 -15.99 3.90
N ARG A 84 0.83 -16.53 4.83
CA ARG A 84 0.33 -17.39 5.91
C ARG A 84 -0.51 -16.61 6.91
N TRP A 85 0.05 -15.54 7.48
CA TRP A 85 -0.64 -14.77 8.52
C TRP A 85 -1.76 -13.91 7.92
N GLY A 86 -1.62 -13.47 6.68
CA GLY A 86 -2.67 -12.78 5.94
C GLY A 86 -3.91 -13.66 5.72
N ALA A 87 -3.73 -14.96 5.45
CA ALA A 87 -4.86 -15.87 5.31
C ALA A 87 -5.63 -16.06 6.64
N VAL A 88 -4.92 -16.17 7.76
CA VAL A 88 -5.53 -16.23 9.11
C VAL A 88 -6.23 -14.92 9.43
N PHE A 89 -5.54 -13.80 9.22
CA PHE A 89 -6.10 -12.46 9.43
C PHE A 89 -7.42 -12.29 8.65
N ILE A 90 -7.45 -12.64 7.37
CA ILE A 90 -8.67 -12.57 6.57
C ILE A 90 -9.76 -13.46 7.16
N ALA A 91 -9.46 -14.71 7.51
CA ALA A 91 -10.45 -15.63 8.09
C ALA A 91 -11.05 -15.11 9.41
N ASP A 92 -10.24 -14.48 10.26
CA ASP A 92 -10.70 -13.85 11.50
C ASP A 92 -11.55 -12.61 11.22
N MET A 93 -11.11 -11.76 10.29
CA MET A 93 -11.82 -10.52 9.94
C MET A 93 -13.16 -10.78 9.26
N GLU A 94 -13.29 -11.84 8.44
CA GLU A 94 -14.58 -12.22 7.83
C GLU A 94 -15.61 -12.70 8.86
N GLN A 95 -15.16 -13.21 10.01
CA GLN A 95 -16.02 -13.68 11.09
C GLN A 95 -16.30 -12.60 12.13
N LEU A 96 -15.67 -11.42 12.01
CA LEU A 96 -15.70 -10.38 13.03
C LEU A 96 -17.12 -9.89 13.33
N ALA A 97 -17.98 -9.84 12.31
CA ALA A 97 -19.39 -9.48 12.45
C ALA A 97 -20.17 -10.43 13.37
N GLN A 98 -19.74 -11.69 13.51
CA GLN A 98 -20.35 -12.67 14.41
C GLN A 98 -19.62 -12.81 15.74
N THR A 99 -18.28 -12.75 15.73
CA THR A 99 -17.45 -12.98 16.92
C THR A 99 -17.31 -11.74 17.80
N ALA A 100 -17.30 -10.54 17.21
CA ALA A 100 -17.21 -9.26 17.90
C ALA A 100 -17.96 -8.15 17.13
N PRO A 101 -19.32 -8.16 17.15
CA PRO A 101 -20.13 -7.22 16.36
C PRO A 101 -19.84 -5.75 16.65
N GLU A 102 -19.55 -5.40 17.91
CA GLU A 102 -19.21 -4.03 18.31
C GLU A 102 -17.89 -3.56 17.69
N VAL A 103 -16.89 -4.44 17.62
CA VAL A 103 -15.58 -4.14 16.98
C VAL A 103 -15.76 -4.03 15.47
N TYR A 104 -16.55 -4.93 14.87
CA TYR A 104 -16.86 -4.86 13.44
C TYR A 104 -17.55 -3.55 13.08
N GLN A 105 -18.51 -3.09 13.90
CA GLN A 105 -19.16 -1.80 13.70
C GLN A 105 -18.16 -0.65 13.82
N GLY A 106 -17.30 -0.64 14.86
CA GLY A 106 -16.24 0.37 14.98
C GLY A 106 -15.32 0.39 13.75
N PHE A 107 -14.98 -0.77 13.18
CA PHE A 107 -14.17 -0.82 11.96
C PHE A 107 -14.90 -0.21 10.76
N LEU A 108 -16.19 -0.49 10.58
CA LEU A 108 -17.01 0.17 9.55
C LEU A 108 -17.11 1.68 9.74
N ASP A 109 -17.06 2.15 10.99
CA ASP A 109 -17.06 3.56 11.35
C ASP A 109 -15.65 4.21 11.25
N GLY A 110 -14.61 3.42 10.93
CA GLY A 110 -13.24 3.88 10.71
C GLY A 110 -12.29 3.74 11.92
N ASP A 111 -12.72 3.12 13.02
CA ASP A 111 -11.96 3.02 14.28
C ASP A 111 -10.75 2.07 14.23
N PHE A 112 -10.39 1.55 13.05
CA PHE A 112 -9.17 0.77 12.83
C PHE A 112 -7.96 1.63 12.40
N VAL A 113 -8.17 2.92 12.17
CA VAL A 113 -7.14 3.92 11.86
C VAL A 113 -7.23 5.11 12.82
N ALA A 114 -6.11 5.81 13.00
CA ALA A 114 -6.04 7.02 13.80
C ALA A 114 -6.16 8.26 12.93
N LYS A 115 -6.94 9.24 13.40
CA LYS A 115 -7.12 10.55 12.77
C LYS A 115 -6.64 11.66 13.72
N GLU A 116 -5.90 12.62 13.19
CA GLU A 116 -5.39 13.76 13.99
C GLU A 116 -6.20 15.02 13.81
N THR A 117 -6.49 15.37 12.56
CA THR A 117 -7.17 16.60 12.19
C THR A 117 -8.50 16.31 11.50
N LYS A 118 -9.38 17.30 11.40
CA LYS A 118 -10.72 17.13 10.78
C LYS A 118 -10.65 16.95 9.24
N HIS A 119 -9.50 17.21 8.62
CA HIS A 119 -9.32 17.07 7.18
C HIS A 119 -9.59 15.64 6.69
N SER A 120 -9.85 15.51 5.39
CA SER A 120 -10.00 14.21 4.74
C SER A 120 -8.64 13.64 4.31
N PHE A 121 -8.60 12.33 4.04
CA PHE A 121 -7.41 11.65 3.50
C PHE A 121 -6.17 11.74 4.40
N ASN A 122 -6.36 11.80 5.72
CA ASN A 122 -5.30 12.06 6.70
C ASN A 122 -5.14 10.95 7.75
N GLU A 123 -6.02 9.96 7.73
CA GLU A 123 -6.02 8.82 8.63
C GLU A 123 -4.74 7.96 8.44
N VAL A 124 -4.24 7.35 9.51
CA VAL A 124 -3.03 6.50 9.49
C VAL A 124 -3.21 5.26 10.36
N PRO A 125 -2.54 4.14 10.04
CA PRO A 125 -2.51 2.98 10.92
C PRO A 125 -1.99 3.34 12.33
N PHE A 126 -2.50 2.66 13.36
CA PHE A 126 -2.11 2.91 14.75
C PHE A 126 -0.61 2.74 15.01
N ASP A 127 0.06 1.80 14.33
CA ASP A 127 1.52 1.62 14.48
C ASP A 127 2.29 2.84 13.97
N LEU A 128 1.90 3.38 12.81
CA LEU A 128 2.49 4.61 12.28
C LEU A 128 2.17 5.82 13.17
N ARG A 129 0.94 5.89 13.71
CA ARG A 129 0.56 6.90 14.70
C ARG A 129 1.43 6.82 15.96
N LEU A 130 1.66 5.61 16.44
CA LEU A 130 2.51 5.37 17.60
C LEU A 130 3.96 5.76 17.29
N GLU A 131 4.46 5.53 16.09
CA GLU A 131 5.78 6.00 15.66
C GLU A 131 5.87 7.54 15.67
N HIS A 132 4.84 8.24 15.20
CA HIS A 132 4.77 9.70 15.29
C HIS A 132 4.85 10.20 16.74
N ILE A 133 4.11 9.57 17.65
CA ILE A 133 4.15 9.89 19.09
C ILE A 133 5.52 9.54 19.69
N ASN A 134 6.11 8.40 19.31
CA ASN A 134 7.44 8.03 19.77
C ASN A 134 8.50 9.03 19.30
N LYS A 135 8.35 9.57 18.09
CA LYS A 135 9.24 10.59 17.53
C LYS A 135 9.22 11.87 18.35
N THR A 136 8.06 12.34 18.85
CA THR A 136 8.00 13.51 19.75
C THR A 136 8.71 13.25 21.07
N GLY A 137 8.71 12.01 21.56
CA GLY A 137 9.47 11.60 22.73
C GLY A 137 10.98 11.47 22.50
N LYS A 138 11.42 11.26 21.26
CA LYS A 138 12.83 11.08 20.86
C LYS A 138 13.51 12.41 20.49
N VAL A 139 13.32 13.44 21.31
CA VAL A 139 13.95 14.76 21.15
C VAL A 139 14.98 15.03 22.25
N ALA A 140 15.79 16.09 22.09
CA ALA A 140 16.68 16.56 23.15
C ALA A 140 15.84 16.95 24.38
N GLY A 141 16.16 16.39 25.56
CA GLY A 141 15.34 16.52 26.77
C GLY A 141 14.11 15.59 26.83
N GLY A 142 13.95 14.72 25.83
CA GLY A 142 12.96 13.66 25.77
C GLY A 142 13.41 12.36 26.47
N LEU A 143 13.00 11.22 25.92
CA LEU A 143 13.35 9.88 26.42
C LEU A 143 14.80 9.46 26.13
N ILE A 144 15.50 10.16 25.24
CA ILE A 144 16.88 9.85 24.86
C ILE A 144 17.79 9.95 26.08
N GLY A 145 18.49 8.86 26.40
CA GLY A 145 19.44 8.78 27.51
C GLY A 145 18.82 8.50 28.88
N ILE A 146 17.49 8.55 29.03
CA ILE A 146 16.80 8.29 30.30
C ILE A 146 16.01 6.97 30.34
N THR A 147 15.89 6.26 29.21
CA THR A 147 15.10 5.02 29.11
C THR A 147 15.53 3.93 30.09
N ARG A 148 16.84 3.85 30.38
CA ARG A 148 17.43 2.87 31.31
C ARG A 148 17.42 3.33 32.78
N ASN A 149 16.95 4.54 33.06
CA ASN A 149 16.81 5.11 34.40
C ASN A 149 15.33 5.15 34.76
N ASP A 150 14.85 4.11 35.45
CA ASP A 150 13.43 3.95 35.79
C ASP A 150 12.83 5.20 36.48
N PRO A 151 13.47 5.81 37.51
CA PRO A 151 12.97 7.05 38.09
C PRO A 151 12.83 8.20 37.09
N ALA A 152 13.80 8.39 36.20
CA ALA A 152 13.77 9.47 35.21
C ALA A 152 12.72 9.21 34.12
N ARG A 153 12.63 7.97 33.62
CA ARG A 153 11.60 7.53 32.68
C ARG A 153 10.20 7.72 33.26
N ASN A 154 9.96 7.26 34.49
CA ASN A 154 8.64 7.35 35.12
C ASN A 154 8.23 8.81 35.34
N ARG A 155 9.15 9.69 35.78
CA ARG A 155 8.87 11.13 35.87
C ARG A 155 8.53 11.71 34.50
N TRP A 156 9.29 11.36 33.46
CA TRP A 156 9.01 11.83 32.10
C TRP A 156 7.63 11.38 31.63
N SER A 157 7.26 10.11 31.82
CA SER A 157 5.98 9.53 31.41
C SER A 157 4.80 10.19 32.12
N ILE A 158 4.89 10.43 33.43
CA ILE A 158 3.81 11.06 34.21
C ILE A 158 3.64 12.54 33.83
N THR A 159 4.74 13.24 33.55
CA THR A 159 4.73 14.70 33.28
C THR A 159 4.67 15.06 31.79
N TYR A 160 4.69 14.09 30.88
CA TYR A 160 4.76 14.36 29.44
C TYR A 160 3.53 15.13 28.95
N ASN A 161 2.33 14.63 29.26
CA ASN A 161 1.08 15.25 28.81
C ASN A 161 0.94 16.69 29.32
N GLU A 162 1.22 16.91 30.62
CA GLU A 162 1.20 18.25 31.22
C GLU A 162 2.20 19.21 30.57
N ARG A 163 3.42 18.75 30.29
CA ARG A 163 4.44 19.57 29.61
C ARG A 163 4.08 19.85 28.16
N ALA A 164 3.46 18.90 27.47
CA ALA A 164 2.97 19.09 26.12
C ALA A 164 1.83 20.12 26.10
N SER A 165 0.88 20.02 27.04
CA SER A 165 -0.20 21.00 27.21
C SER A 165 0.34 22.40 27.50
N LEU A 166 1.29 22.53 28.44
CA LEU A 166 1.89 23.83 28.76
C LEU A 166 2.61 24.46 27.55
N ALA A 167 3.30 23.64 26.75
CA ALA A 167 3.93 24.11 25.52
C ALA A 167 2.90 24.58 24.49
N GLU A 168 1.77 23.89 24.40
CA GLU A 168 0.67 24.26 23.50
C GLU A 168 -0.06 25.54 23.96
N ASP A 169 -0.39 25.64 25.24
CA ASP A 169 -0.93 26.86 25.85
C ASP A 169 -0.01 28.06 25.61
N THR A 170 1.31 27.84 25.67
CA THR A 170 2.30 28.88 25.36
C THR A 170 2.26 29.26 23.89
N ARG A 171 2.16 28.32 22.96
CA ARG A 171 1.99 28.63 21.53
C ARG A 171 0.71 29.42 21.28
N SER A 172 -0.40 28.99 21.88
CA SER A 172 -1.69 29.67 21.80
C SER A 172 -1.60 31.11 22.32
N LEU A 173 -0.95 31.32 23.47
CA LEU A 173 -0.72 32.65 24.04
C LEU A 173 0.03 33.59 23.08
N PHE A 174 0.96 33.06 22.28
CA PHE A 174 1.72 33.82 21.29
C PHE A 174 1.05 33.89 19.91
N GLY A 175 -0.15 33.33 19.74
CA GLY A 175 -0.82 33.24 18.44
C GLY A 175 -0.04 32.39 17.42
N LEU A 176 0.70 31.39 17.90
CA LEU A 176 1.48 30.45 17.08
C LEU A 176 0.73 29.13 16.83
N THR A 177 -0.52 29.03 17.27
CA THR A 177 -1.41 27.93 16.90
C THR A 177 -1.78 28.08 15.43
N HIS A 178 -1.65 27.00 14.65
CA HIS A 178 -2.37 26.91 13.38
C HIS A 178 -3.83 26.67 13.72
N ASP A 179 -4.69 27.63 13.41
CA ASP A 179 -6.13 27.40 13.41
C ASP A 179 -6.46 26.57 12.16
N ASP A 180 -6.27 25.25 12.24
CA ASP A 180 -6.54 24.28 11.16
C ASP A 180 -8.01 24.30 10.66
N ASP A 181 -8.89 25.09 11.29
CA ASP A 181 -10.31 25.16 11.01
C ASP A 181 -10.68 26.13 9.87
N ASP A 182 -9.82 27.11 9.52
CA ASP A 182 -10.15 28.15 8.51
C ASP A 182 -9.28 28.12 7.23
N ASP A 183 -8.21 27.35 7.21
CA ASP A 183 -7.37 27.23 6.03
C ASP A 183 -7.83 26.06 5.15
N GLU A 184 -8.57 26.37 4.08
CA GLU A 184 -8.61 25.54 2.86
C GLU A 184 -7.21 25.51 2.20
N GLU A 185 -6.15 25.25 2.97
CA GLU A 185 -4.81 25.13 2.44
C GLU A 185 -4.77 23.91 1.52
N THR A 186 -4.82 24.22 0.23
CA THR A 186 -4.68 23.23 -0.83
C THR A 186 -3.35 22.52 -0.58
N HIS A 187 -3.41 21.24 -0.23
CA HIS A 187 -2.24 20.41 0.04
C HIS A 187 -1.16 20.68 -1.02
N LYS A 188 0.12 20.76 -0.63
CA LYS A 188 1.21 21.15 -1.54
C LYS A 188 1.23 20.37 -2.87
N ASP A 189 0.75 19.13 -2.84
CA ASP A 189 0.67 18.26 -4.03
C ASP A 189 -0.50 18.59 -4.97
N CYS A 190 -1.51 19.32 -4.48
CA CYS A 190 -2.65 19.81 -5.25
C CYS A 190 -2.43 21.25 -5.77
N LEU A 191 -1.28 21.86 -5.50
CA LEU A 191 -0.96 23.20 -5.99
C LEU A 191 -0.86 23.22 -7.52
N GLN A 192 -1.28 24.33 -8.12
CA GLN A 192 -1.22 24.53 -9.58
C GLN A 192 0.20 24.35 -10.15
N SER A 193 1.24 24.70 -9.39
CA SER A 193 2.63 24.46 -9.77
C SER A 193 2.97 22.97 -9.83
N ARG A 194 2.47 22.17 -8.88
CA ARG A 194 2.63 20.72 -8.88
C ARG A 194 1.90 20.08 -10.06
N ILE A 195 0.63 20.44 -10.26
CA ILE A 195 -0.19 19.94 -11.38
C ILE A 195 0.49 20.25 -12.73
N LYS A 196 1.01 21.48 -12.90
CA LYS A 196 1.76 21.85 -14.12
C LYS A 196 3.02 21.01 -14.31
N ARG A 197 3.77 20.75 -13.25
CA ARG A 197 4.96 19.90 -13.31
C ARG A 197 4.60 18.45 -13.66
N ASP A 198 3.60 17.88 -13.00
CA ASP A 198 3.19 16.50 -13.24
C ASP A 198 2.68 16.32 -14.69
N ASN A 199 1.90 17.29 -15.20
CA ASN A 199 1.51 17.31 -16.61
C ASN A 199 2.72 17.41 -17.56
N HIS A 200 3.72 18.21 -17.21
CA HIS A 200 4.95 18.31 -18.00
C HIS A 200 5.74 17.00 -17.99
N ASP A 201 5.89 16.37 -16.82
CA ASP A 201 6.59 15.09 -16.65
C ASP A 201 5.88 13.97 -17.43
N VAL A 202 4.54 13.94 -17.43
CA VAL A 202 3.75 13.01 -18.27
C VAL A 202 4.03 13.23 -19.75
N ILE A 203 4.04 14.48 -20.23
CA ILE A 203 4.37 14.78 -21.62
C ILE A 203 5.78 14.32 -21.98
N GLN A 204 6.76 14.55 -21.10
CA GLN A 204 8.13 14.09 -21.29
C GLN A 204 8.21 12.55 -21.38
N LEU A 205 7.53 11.84 -20.48
CA LEU A 205 7.49 10.37 -20.49
C LEU A 205 6.87 9.84 -21.79
N VAL A 206 5.76 10.44 -22.24
CA VAL A 206 5.10 10.06 -23.50
C VAL A 206 6.04 10.31 -24.69
N ASP A 207 6.72 11.45 -24.76
CA ASP A 207 7.71 11.73 -25.80
C ASP A 207 8.85 10.69 -25.82
N GLN A 208 9.36 10.32 -24.64
CA GLN A 208 10.39 9.28 -24.55
C GLN A 208 9.86 7.91 -24.99
N PHE A 209 8.66 7.51 -24.59
CA PHE A 209 8.07 6.23 -25.01
C PHE A 209 7.71 6.18 -26.50
N GLN A 210 7.37 7.32 -27.12
CA GLN A 210 7.19 7.40 -28.57
C GLN A 210 8.52 7.34 -29.31
N ARG A 211 9.58 7.94 -28.75
CA ARG A 211 10.92 7.97 -29.34
C ARG A 211 11.63 6.63 -29.27
N TYR A 212 11.56 5.99 -28.11
CA TYR A 212 12.07 4.64 -27.89
C TYR A 212 10.87 3.72 -27.95
N VAL A 213 10.60 3.16 -29.13
CA VAL A 213 9.45 2.30 -29.43
C VAL A 213 9.39 1.12 -28.46
N PHE A 214 8.83 1.35 -27.27
CA PHE A 214 8.79 0.41 -26.14
C PHE A 214 7.84 -0.77 -26.40
N GLN A 215 7.10 -0.69 -27.50
CA GLN A 215 6.17 -1.68 -28.00
C GLN A 215 6.25 -1.67 -29.52
N GLN A 216 7.27 -2.31 -30.11
CA GLN A 216 7.18 -2.62 -31.53
C GLN A 216 5.99 -3.58 -31.73
N GLU A 217 5.25 -3.43 -32.82
CA GLU A 217 4.18 -4.36 -33.24
C GLU A 217 4.68 -5.81 -33.44
N HIS A 218 5.99 -6.04 -33.31
CA HIS A 218 6.67 -7.33 -33.49
C HIS A 218 7.55 -7.75 -32.29
N MET A 219 7.44 -7.09 -31.12
CA MET A 219 8.10 -7.57 -29.90
C MET A 219 7.25 -8.67 -29.25
N TYR A 220 7.50 -9.90 -29.65
CA TYR A 220 6.91 -11.10 -29.02
C TYR A 220 7.69 -11.53 -27.77
N ASP A 221 8.89 -10.99 -27.58
CA ASP A 221 9.77 -11.34 -26.47
C ASP A 221 9.64 -10.35 -25.32
N LEU A 222 9.72 -10.85 -24.09
CA LEU A 222 9.86 -10.03 -22.89
C LEU A 222 11.34 -9.68 -22.71
N VAL A 223 11.67 -8.39 -22.67
CA VAL A 223 13.05 -7.91 -22.68
C VAL A 223 13.35 -7.05 -21.45
N SER A 224 14.50 -7.29 -20.82
CA SER A 224 15.03 -6.43 -19.76
C SER A 224 15.40 -5.05 -20.32
N LEU A 225 14.82 -4.00 -19.75
CA LEU A 225 15.09 -2.62 -20.18
C LEU A 225 16.53 -2.18 -19.94
N THR A 226 17.18 -2.77 -18.95
CA THR A 226 18.54 -2.36 -18.53
C THR A 226 19.61 -3.08 -19.36
N THR A 227 19.40 -4.37 -19.63
CA THR A 227 20.42 -5.23 -20.27
C THR A 227 20.11 -5.58 -21.71
N GLY A 228 18.85 -5.49 -22.13
CA GLY A 228 18.39 -5.95 -23.44
C GLY A 228 18.25 -7.47 -23.53
N ASP A 229 18.40 -8.20 -22.41
CA ASP A 229 18.27 -9.66 -22.40
C ASP A 229 16.82 -10.08 -22.58
N VAL A 230 16.61 -11.11 -23.40
CA VAL A 230 15.31 -11.77 -23.60
C VAL A 230 15.09 -12.75 -22.45
N ALA A 231 13.92 -12.67 -21.81
CA ALA A 231 13.51 -13.61 -20.77
C ALA A 231 13.45 -15.04 -21.34
N SER A 232 13.94 -16.01 -20.56
CA SER A 232 13.73 -17.43 -20.89
C SER A 232 12.24 -17.78 -20.84
N GLU A 233 11.84 -18.89 -21.45
CA GLU A 233 10.46 -19.38 -21.41
C GLU A 233 9.96 -19.61 -19.97
N GLU A 234 10.85 -20.05 -19.08
CA GLU A 234 10.57 -20.22 -17.64
C GLU A 234 10.28 -18.88 -16.97
N ILE A 235 11.17 -17.89 -17.10
CA ILE A 235 10.99 -16.55 -16.51
C ILE A 235 9.75 -15.86 -17.11
N LEU A 236 9.53 -16.02 -18.42
CA LEU A 236 8.37 -15.50 -19.10
C LEU A 236 7.09 -16.02 -18.46
N ASN A 237 6.98 -17.34 -18.34
CA ASN A 237 5.83 -18.02 -17.76
C ASN A 237 5.61 -17.60 -16.30
N ASP A 238 6.68 -17.50 -15.50
CA ASP A 238 6.60 -17.07 -14.10
C ASP A 238 6.08 -15.63 -13.97
N LEU A 239 6.59 -14.72 -14.79
CA LEU A 239 6.21 -13.31 -14.75
C LEU A 239 4.81 -13.04 -15.33
N THR A 240 4.39 -13.77 -16.35
CA THR A 240 3.06 -13.58 -16.97
C THR A 240 1.95 -14.38 -16.28
N HIS A 241 2.27 -15.34 -15.41
CA HIS A 241 1.26 -16.12 -14.68
C HIS A 241 1.42 -16.03 -13.15
N ALA A 242 2.16 -15.03 -12.66
CA ALA A 242 2.40 -14.82 -11.24
C ALA A 242 1.09 -14.74 -10.43
N ALA A 243 0.12 -13.96 -10.89
CA ALA A 243 -1.17 -13.81 -10.22
C ALA A 243 -1.95 -15.13 -10.11
N GLU A 244 -2.05 -15.89 -11.22
CA GLU A 244 -2.74 -17.18 -11.25
C GLU A 244 -2.04 -18.21 -10.37
N SER A 245 -0.71 -18.28 -10.45
CA SER A 245 0.11 -19.15 -9.61
C SER A 245 -0.11 -18.84 -8.13
N GLY A 246 -0.05 -17.56 -7.75
CA GLY A 246 -0.31 -17.11 -6.39
C GLY A 246 -1.72 -17.44 -5.88
N LYS A 247 -2.75 -17.25 -6.71
CA LYS A 247 -4.15 -17.63 -6.39
C LYS A 247 -4.27 -19.13 -6.13
N LYS A 248 -3.61 -19.96 -6.96
CA LYS A 248 -3.60 -21.40 -6.81
C LYS A 248 -2.93 -21.80 -5.50
N THR A 249 -1.75 -21.25 -5.21
CA THR A 249 -1.00 -21.48 -3.97
C THR A 249 -1.82 -21.16 -2.73
N ILE A 250 -2.54 -20.03 -2.71
CA ILE A 250 -3.41 -19.67 -1.58
C ILE A 250 -4.58 -20.62 -1.44
N THR A 251 -5.22 -20.98 -2.56
CA THR A 251 -6.37 -21.89 -2.55
C THR A 251 -5.96 -23.24 -1.97
N GLU A 252 -4.79 -23.76 -2.35
CA GLU A 252 -4.22 -24.98 -1.81
C GLU A 252 -3.85 -24.82 -0.32
N LEU A 253 -3.25 -23.68 0.08
CA LEU A 253 -2.93 -23.38 1.47
C LEU A 253 -4.18 -23.39 2.36
N VAL A 254 -5.22 -22.66 1.96
CA VAL A 254 -6.49 -22.58 2.71
C VAL A 254 -7.12 -23.97 2.81
N LYS A 255 -7.20 -24.70 1.69
CA LYS A 255 -7.80 -26.04 1.66
C LYS A 255 -7.05 -27.03 2.57
N ASN A 256 -5.72 -27.07 2.46
CA ASN A 256 -4.92 -28.09 3.12
C ASN A 256 -4.66 -27.76 4.59
N ARG A 257 -4.42 -26.49 4.95
CA ARG A 257 -3.96 -26.10 6.30
C ARG A 257 -5.03 -25.45 7.17
N LEU A 258 -6.01 -24.73 6.57
CA LEU A 258 -7.12 -24.14 7.33
C LEU A 258 -8.38 -25.03 7.29
N GLY A 259 -8.57 -25.77 6.19
CA GLY A 259 -9.72 -26.66 5.99
C GLY A 259 -9.52 -28.09 6.51
N THR A 260 -8.29 -28.53 6.78
CA THR A 260 -8.02 -29.88 7.32
C THR A 260 -7.05 -29.84 8.50
N THR A 261 -7.31 -30.65 9.54
CA THR A 261 -6.48 -30.75 10.76
C THR A 261 -5.25 -31.64 10.60
N ASN A 262 -4.98 -32.12 9.38
CA ASN A 262 -4.01 -33.20 9.14
C ASN A 262 -2.56 -32.72 9.05
N THR A 263 -2.34 -31.40 8.96
CA THR A 263 -1.03 -30.78 8.88
C THR A 263 -0.93 -29.64 9.88
N ASP A 264 0.15 -29.60 10.66
CA ASP A 264 0.35 -28.55 11.66
C ASP A 264 0.43 -27.16 10.99
N PHE A 265 -0.29 -26.20 11.57
CA PHE A 265 -0.26 -24.81 11.16
C PHE A 265 1.10 -24.16 11.43
N HIS A 266 2.04 -24.75 12.17
CA HIS A 266 3.40 -24.20 12.33
C HIS A 266 4.50 -24.97 11.60
N ALA A 267 4.21 -26.11 10.97
CA ALA A 267 5.21 -26.94 10.31
C ALA A 267 5.97 -26.17 9.22
N SER A 268 7.29 -26.33 9.09
CA SER A 268 8.14 -25.51 8.21
C SER A 268 7.96 -25.74 6.71
N ASP A 269 7.05 -26.62 6.30
CA ASP A 269 6.81 -27.11 4.94
C ASP A 269 5.73 -26.31 4.18
N TRP A 270 5.64 -24.99 4.43
CA TRP A 270 4.58 -24.11 3.91
C TRP A 270 4.54 -23.99 2.40
N LEU A 271 5.71 -23.96 1.79
CA LEU A 271 5.92 -23.88 0.36
C LEU A 271 7.12 -24.79 0.11
N SER A 272 6.89 -25.98 -0.43
CA SER A 272 7.99 -26.74 -1.03
C SER A 272 8.51 -25.93 -2.20
N SER A 273 9.52 -25.08 -1.94
CA SER A 273 10.47 -24.52 -2.89
C SER A 273 9.96 -24.43 -4.33
N ILE A 274 9.15 -23.43 -4.66
CA ILE A 274 9.33 -22.79 -5.96
C ILE A 274 10.52 -21.87 -5.73
N ASP A 275 11.69 -22.32 -6.18
CA ASP A 275 12.95 -21.63 -5.95
C ASP A 275 13.03 -20.46 -6.95
N LEU A 276 12.37 -19.33 -6.66
CA LEU A 276 12.58 -18.08 -7.42
C LEU A 276 13.96 -17.45 -7.14
N LYS A 277 14.83 -18.12 -6.36
CA LYS A 277 16.14 -17.62 -5.98
C LYS A 277 17.11 -17.43 -7.14
N ASP A 278 16.84 -18.00 -8.31
CA ASP A 278 17.74 -17.87 -9.45
C ASP A 278 17.39 -16.72 -10.42
N ALA A 279 16.29 -15.98 -10.23
CA ALA A 279 15.85 -14.97 -11.20
C ALA A 279 16.06 -13.49 -10.83
N CYS A 280 16.41 -13.12 -9.59
CA CYS A 280 16.56 -11.70 -9.23
C CYS A 280 17.69 -11.38 -8.23
N LEU A 281 18.78 -10.84 -8.80
CA LEU A 281 19.69 -9.84 -8.21
C LEU A 281 20.51 -10.23 -6.97
N HIS A 282 21.76 -10.60 -7.22
CA HIS A 282 22.88 -10.32 -6.30
C HIS A 282 22.98 -8.80 -6.05
N ILE A 283 22.30 -8.28 -5.04
CA ILE A 283 22.63 -7.00 -4.42
C ILE A 283 23.52 -7.31 -3.21
N PRO A 284 24.83 -6.99 -3.25
CA PRO A 284 25.69 -7.21 -2.11
C PRO A 284 25.21 -6.35 -0.94
N ASN A 285 24.81 -6.99 0.15
CA ASN A 285 24.58 -6.35 1.44
C ASN A 285 25.91 -5.78 1.97
N GLN A 286 26.19 -4.52 1.64
CA GLN A 286 27.16 -3.69 2.36
C GLN A 286 26.48 -2.38 2.73
N TRP A 287 25.82 -2.35 3.89
CA TRP A 287 25.55 -1.10 4.59
C TRP A 287 26.75 -0.80 5.50
N PRO A 288 27.42 0.37 5.35
CA PRO A 288 28.50 0.76 6.25
C PRO A 288 27.93 1.13 7.62
N SER A 289 28.54 0.58 8.66
CA SER A 289 28.33 0.98 10.05
C SER A 289 28.63 2.47 10.22
N ALA A 290 27.63 3.25 10.63
CA ALA A 290 27.83 4.63 11.04
C ALA A 290 28.68 4.67 12.32
N GLY A 291 29.87 5.24 12.21
CA GLY A 291 30.67 5.75 13.33
C GLY A 291 30.35 7.20 13.62
#